data_AF-A0A0F9CDY5-F1
#
_entry.id   AF-A0A0F9CDY5-F1
#
_cell.length_a   1.000
_cell.length_b   1.000
_cell.length_c   1.000
_cell.angle_alpha   90.00
_cell.angle_beta   90.00
_cell.angle_gamma   90.00
#
_symmetry.space_group_name_H-M   'P 1'
#
loop_
_entity.id
_entity.type
_entity.pdbx_description
1 polymer ?
#
loop_
_entity_poly.entity_id
_entity_poly.type
_entity_poly.pdbx_seq_one_letter_code
_entity_poly.pdbx_strand_id
1 'polypeptide(L)'
;MTKKPIGIILWSGKSLLDGERIAVVATGIFTKTENKKTGDMIQTYIIRRDIHPMLARRMGEDFSICGDCKHREQSTCYVNLCHGPIGVFHALVDGSYREWKNSDIELFADRFIRIGSYGDPAAVPYEVWRNICMAAKG
;
A
#
# COMPACT_ATOMS: atom_id res chain seq x y z
N MET A 1 -20.73 -17.32 0.03
CA MET A 1 -20.64 -16.32 1.12
C MET A 1 -19.63 -15.28 0.69
N THR A 2 -19.98 -13.99 0.66
CA THR A 2 -19.05 -12.91 0.31
C THR A 2 -18.02 -12.75 1.42
N LYS A 3 -16.72 -12.94 1.11
CA LYS A 3 -15.63 -12.77 2.08
C LYS A 3 -15.63 -11.34 2.59
N LYS A 4 -15.63 -11.15 3.91
CA LYS A 4 -15.54 -9.80 4.52
C LYS A 4 -14.21 -9.17 4.10
N PRO A 5 -14.19 -7.94 3.56
CA PRO A 5 -12.95 -7.30 3.12
C PRO A 5 -12.06 -6.98 4.32
N ILE A 6 -10.76 -7.23 4.17
CA ILE A 6 -9.76 -6.99 5.23
C ILE A 6 -9.06 -5.62 5.09
N GLY A 7 -9.31 -4.91 3.98
CA GLY A 7 -8.75 -3.61 3.66
C GLY A 7 -9.36 -3.04 2.37
N ILE A 8 -8.77 -1.96 1.88
CA ILE A 8 -9.27 -1.21 0.72
C ILE A 8 -8.16 -1.02 -0.32
N ILE A 9 -8.47 -1.26 -1.59
CA ILE A 9 -7.66 -0.79 -2.71
C ILE A 9 -8.01 0.68 -2.90
N LEU A 10 -7.11 1.56 -2.48
CA LEU A 10 -7.29 3.02 -2.57
C LEU A 10 -7.26 3.48 -4.03
N TRP A 11 -6.38 2.86 -4.81
CA TRP A 11 -6.19 3.18 -6.21
C TRP A 11 -5.48 2.03 -6.93
N SER A 12 -5.72 1.91 -8.22
CA SER A 12 -5.09 0.93 -9.10
C SER A 12 -4.88 1.55 -10.48
N GLY A 13 -3.66 1.52 -10.99
CA GLY A 13 -3.34 2.14 -12.25
C GLY A 13 -1.89 1.95 -12.68
N LYS A 14 -1.45 2.80 -13.60
CA LYS A 14 -0.07 2.78 -14.12
C LYS A 14 0.84 3.61 -13.23
N SER A 15 2.02 3.08 -12.92
CA SER A 15 3.05 3.80 -12.19
C SER A 15 3.48 5.05 -12.96
N LEU A 16 3.71 6.14 -12.23
CA LEU A 16 4.28 7.36 -12.80
C LEU A 16 5.76 7.20 -13.19
N LEU A 17 6.42 6.12 -12.73
CA LEU A 17 7.84 5.90 -12.95
C LEU A 17 8.13 5.21 -14.29
N ASP A 18 7.36 4.20 -14.65
CA ASP A 18 7.59 3.36 -15.83
C ASP A 18 6.30 2.96 -16.57
N GLY A 19 5.12 3.32 -16.07
CA GLY A 19 3.84 2.98 -16.69
C GLY A 19 3.32 1.57 -16.37
N GLU A 20 4.02 0.78 -15.55
CA GLU A 20 3.62 -0.58 -15.19
C GLU A 20 2.49 -0.60 -14.15
N ARG A 21 1.76 -1.72 -14.06
CA ARG A 21 0.55 -1.79 -13.23
C ARG A 21 0.87 -1.94 -11.74
N ILE A 22 0.44 -0.94 -10.97
CA ILE A 22 0.60 -0.90 -9.51
C ILE A 22 -0.76 -0.64 -8.82
N ALA A 23 -0.83 -0.95 -7.53
CA ALA A 23 -1.97 -0.67 -6.68
C ALA A 23 -1.52 -0.07 -5.35
N VAL A 24 -2.37 0.82 -4.81
CA VAL A 24 -2.27 1.31 -3.43
C VAL A 24 -3.28 0.58 -2.58
N VAL A 25 -2.82 -0.10 -1.54
CA VAL A 25 -3.67 -0.86 -0.62
C VAL A 25 -3.55 -0.28 0.78
N ALA A 26 -4.69 0.06 1.39
CA ALA A 26 -4.80 0.43 2.80
C ALA A 26 -5.18 -0.79 3.65
N THR A 27 -4.39 -1.06 4.67
CA THR A 27 -4.61 -2.14 5.65
C THR A 27 -4.77 -1.58 7.06
N GLY A 28 -5.37 -2.36 7.97
CA GLY A 28 -5.68 -1.89 9.32
C GLY A 28 -6.79 -0.83 9.37
N ILE A 29 -7.60 -0.73 8.31
CA ILE A 29 -8.59 0.34 8.15
C ILE A 29 -9.92 0.06 8.87
N PHE A 30 -10.37 -1.20 8.90
CA PHE A 30 -11.67 -1.57 9.49
C PHE A 30 -11.62 -1.98 10.95
N THR A 31 -10.43 -2.22 11.50
CA THR A 31 -10.27 -2.67 12.88
C THR A 31 -9.30 -1.75 13.57
N LYS A 32 -9.80 -1.01 14.56
CA LYS A 32 -8.95 -0.22 15.43
C LYS A 32 -8.15 -1.15 16.32
N THR A 33 -6.83 -0.96 16.38
CA THR A 33 -5.97 -1.80 17.23
C THR A 33 -5.64 -1.07 18.53
N GLU A 34 -5.82 -1.75 19.66
CA GLU A 34 -5.43 -1.25 20.99
C GLU A 34 -3.93 -1.48 21.27
N ASN A 35 -3.19 -2.08 20.33
CA ASN A 35 -1.79 -2.38 20.51
C ASN A 35 -0.96 -1.10 20.59
N LYS A 36 -0.53 -0.75 21.81
CA LYS A 36 0.31 0.42 22.11
C LYS A 36 1.60 0.50 21.28
N LYS A 37 2.13 -0.63 20.79
CA LYS A 37 3.40 -0.64 20.02
C LYS A 37 3.25 -0.13 18.59
N THR A 38 2.14 -0.45 17.92
CA THR A 38 1.90 -0.06 16.52
C THR A 38 1.02 1.17 16.41
N GLY A 39 0.24 1.49 17.45
CA GLY A 39 -0.79 2.51 17.40
C GLY A 39 -1.93 2.15 16.45
N ASP A 40 -3.02 2.91 16.52
CA ASP A 40 -4.18 2.74 15.63
C ASP A 40 -3.93 3.36 14.24
N MET A 41 -2.84 2.94 13.58
CA MET A 41 -2.32 3.55 12.36
C MET A 41 -2.70 2.75 11.10
N ILE A 42 -3.23 3.46 10.11
CA ILE A 42 -3.51 2.89 8.78
C ILE A 42 -2.19 2.73 8.02
N GLN A 43 -1.94 1.55 7.47
CA GLN A 43 -0.73 1.25 6.71
C GLN A 43 -1.05 1.22 5.22
N THR A 44 -0.28 1.92 4.39
CA THR A 44 -0.45 1.92 2.93
C THR A 44 0.70 1.22 2.22
N TYR A 45 0.36 0.36 1.27
CA TYR A 45 1.31 -0.42 0.49
C TYR A 45 1.13 -0.10 -0.99
N ILE A 46 2.22 0.22 -1.66
CA ILE A 46 2.27 0.42 -3.10
C ILE A 46 2.94 -0.83 -3.67
N ILE A 47 2.22 -1.56 -4.51
CA ILE A 47 2.63 -2.91 -4.93
C ILE A 47 2.36 -3.14 -6.40
N ARG A 48 3.23 -3.91 -7.06
CA ARG A 48 2.95 -4.44 -8.40
C ARG A 48 1.72 -5.33 -8.35
N ARG A 49 0.82 -5.17 -9.32
CA ARG A 49 -0.42 -5.95 -9.38
C ARG A 49 -0.24 -7.35 -9.97
N ASP A 50 0.83 -7.56 -10.71
CA ASP A 50 1.01 -8.72 -11.58
C ASP A 50 2.26 -9.56 -11.28
N ILE A 51 3.08 -9.14 -10.32
CA ILE A 51 4.30 -9.84 -9.96
C ILE A 51 4.50 -9.88 -8.45
N HIS A 52 4.84 -11.06 -7.94
CA HIS A 52 5.09 -11.28 -6.52
C HIS A 52 6.30 -10.43 -6.05
N PRO A 53 6.25 -9.76 -4.88
CA PRO A 53 7.25 -8.77 -4.46
C PRO A 53 8.69 -9.27 -4.47
N MET A 54 8.93 -10.51 -4.02
CA MET A 54 10.27 -11.12 -4.04
C MET A 54 10.79 -11.36 -5.46
N LEU A 55 9.89 -11.73 -6.37
CA LEU A 55 10.25 -11.96 -7.77
C LEU A 55 10.50 -10.62 -8.44
N ALA A 56 9.65 -9.62 -8.17
CA ALA A 56 9.82 -8.26 -8.67
C ALA A 56 11.19 -7.70 -8.27
N ARG A 57 11.55 -7.82 -6.99
CA ARG A 57 12.87 -7.42 -6.49
C ARG A 57 14.03 -8.15 -7.17
N ARG A 58 13.89 -9.46 -7.38
CA ARG A 58 14.92 -10.28 -8.06
C ARG A 58 15.09 -9.89 -9.52
N MET A 59 14.01 -9.52 -10.19
CA MET A 59 13.99 -9.15 -11.61
C MET A 59 14.22 -7.65 -11.86
N GLY A 60 14.20 -6.80 -10.82
CA GLY A 60 14.29 -5.35 -10.94
C GLY A 60 12.97 -4.65 -11.28
N GLU A 61 11.87 -5.41 -11.37
CA GLU A 61 10.52 -4.95 -11.70
C GLU A 61 9.86 -4.14 -10.56
N ASP A 62 10.47 -4.14 -9.37
CA ASP A 62 10.10 -3.23 -8.28
C ASP A 62 10.61 -1.80 -8.51
N PHE A 63 11.23 -1.51 -9.66
CA PHE A 63 11.40 -0.14 -10.16
C PHE A 63 10.07 0.62 -10.19
N SER A 64 9.00 -0.01 -10.66
CA SER A 64 7.68 0.62 -10.82
C SER A 64 7.08 1.15 -9.51
N ILE A 65 7.57 0.69 -8.36
CA ILE A 65 7.10 1.14 -7.05
C ILE A 65 8.18 1.85 -6.23
N CYS A 66 9.46 1.72 -6.57
CA CYS A 66 10.57 2.23 -5.75
C CYS A 66 11.55 3.13 -6.52
N GLY A 67 11.36 3.39 -7.82
CA GLY A 67 12.15 4.34 -8.60
C GLY A 67 13.65 4.03 -8.60
N ASP A 68 14.51 4.97 -8.24
CA ASP A 68 15.96 4.76 -8.10
C ASP A 68 16.40 4.59 -6.63
N CYS A 69 15.54 4.01 -5.79
CA CYS A 69 15.82 3.83 -4.37
C CYS A 69 17.11 3.00 -4.14
N LYS A 70 18.14 3.64 -3.59
CA LYS A 70 19.42 3.00 -3.26
C LYS A 70 19.27 1.85 -2.27
N HIS A 71 18.32 1.95 -1.33
CA HIS A 71 18.04 0.88 -0.38
C HIS A 71 17.47 -0.37 -1.02
N ARG A 72 16.70 -0.19 -2.11
CA ARG A 72 16.32 -1.31 -2.97
C ARG A 72 17.59 -1.88 -3.55
N GLU A 73 18.32 -1.15 -4.37
CA GLU A 73 19.50 -1.64 -5.11
C GLU A 73 20.51 -2.38 -4.20
N GLN A 74 20.88 -1.76 -3.09
CA GLN A 74 21.87 -2.28 -2.13
C GLN A 74 21.31 -3.33 -1.16
N SER A 75 20.01 -3.63 -1.23
CA SER A 75 19.33 -4.55 -0.30
C SER A 75 19.46 -4.16 1.18
N THR A 76 19.48 -2.85 1.46
CA THR A 76 19.54 -2.27 2.82
C THR A 76 18.20 -1.74 3.32
N CYS A 77 17.13 -1.92 2.55
CA CYS A 77 15.80 -1.49 2.95
C CYS A 77 15.37 -2.19 4.25
N TYR A 78 14.90 -1.41 5.22
CA TYR A 78 14.42 -1.94 6.51
C TYR A 78 13.13 -2.76 6.36
N VAL A 79 12.43 -2.63 5.21
CA VAL A 79 11.22 -3.39 4.93
C VAL A 79 11.60 -4.82 4.54
N ASN A 80 11.21 -5.76 5.38
CA ASN A 80 11.30 -7.18 5.06
C ASN A 80 10.16 -7.58 4.12
N LEU A 81 10.49 -7.84 2.85
CA LEU A 81 9.53 -8.25 1.82
C LEU A 81 8.77 -9.53 2.22
N CYS A 82 9.39 -10.44 2.97
CA CYS A 82 8.78 -11.70 3.40
C CYS A 82 7.60 -11.54 4.37
N HIS A 83 7.38 -10.33 4.90
CA HIS A 83 6.30 -10.04 5.84
C HIS A 83 5.17 -9.24 5.17
N GLY A 84 5.06 -7.94 5.48
CA GLY A 84 3.95 -7.09 5.04
C GLY A 84 3.69 -7.14 3.53
N PRO A 85 4.70 -6.89 2.67
CA PRO A 85 4.51 -6.85 1.22
C PRO A 85 3.96 -8.13 0.61
N ILE A 86 4.53 -9.30 0.95
CA ILE A 86 4.00 -10.59 0.45
C ILE A 86 2.59 -10.84 0.97
N GLY A 87 2.32 -10.58 2.25
CA GLY A 87 0.98 -10.76 2.81
C GLY A 87 -0.08 -9.91 2.10
N VAL A 88 0.26 -8.65 1.79
CA VAL A 88 -0.59 -7.75 1.02
C VAL A 88 -0.76 -8.24 -0.41
N PHE A 89 0.30 -8.71 -1.07
CA PHE A 89 0.22 -9.25 -2.43
C PHE A 89 -0.73 -10.44 -2.51
N HIS A 90 -0.57 -11.44 -1.64
CA HIS A 90 -1.44 -12.62 -1.64
C HIS A 90 -2.90 -12.23 -1.39
N ALA A 91 -3.17 -11.37 -0.40
CA ALA A 91 -4.53 -10.90 -0.13
C ALA A 91 -5.13 -10.10 -1.30
N LEU A 92 -4.30 -9.37 -2.05
CA LEU A 92 -4.73 -8.63 -3.24
C LEU A 92 -5.11 -9.58 -4.38
N VAL A 93 -4.29 -10.59 -4.65
CA VAL A 93 -4.56 -11.62 -5.66
C VAL A 93 -5.79 -12.45 -5.28
N ASP A 94 -5.97 -12.74 -4.00
CA ASP A 94 -7.13 -13.48 -3.46
C ASP A 94 -8.45 -12.67 -3.48
N GLY A 95 -8.42 -11.40 -3.89
CA GLY A 95 -9.61 -10.53 -3.88
C GLY A 95 -10.12 -10.21 -2.48
N SER A 96 -9.23 -10.18 -1.47
CA SER A 96 -9.60 -9.95 -0.06
C SER A 96 -9.83 -8.47 0.28
N TYR A 97 -9.52 -7.58 -0.66
CA TYR A 97 -9.73 -6.14 -0.54
C TYR A 97 -10.92 -5.71 -1.39
N ARG A 98 -11.63 -4.69 -0.93
CA ARG A 98 -12.66 -4.03 -1.73
C ARG A 98 -12.11 -2.76 -2.36
N GLU A 99 -12.72 -2.32 -3.45
CA GLU A 99 -12.41 -1.03 -4.07
C GLU A 99 -12.83 0.16 -3.19
N TRP A 100 -12.12 1.27 -3.38
CA TRP A 100 -12.39 2.56 -2.76
C TRP A 100 -13.79 3.08 -3.11
N LYS A 101 -14.46 3.68 -2.13
CA LYS A 101 -15.70 4.45 -2.28
C LYS A 101 -15.50 5.82 -1.66
N ASN A 102 -16.13 6.85 -2.22
CA ASN A 102 -16.00 8.22 -1.70
C ASN A 102 -16.40 8.35 -0.21
N SER A 103 -17.36 7.53 0.26
CA SER A 103 -17.75 7.46 1.68
C SER A 103 -16.65 6.95 2.61
N ASP A 104 -15.62 6.30 2.08
CA ASP A 104 -14.54 5.71 2.88
C ASP A 104 -13.59 6.75 3.47
N ILE A 105 -13.69 8.00 3.01
CA ILE A 105 -12.89 9.10 3.52
C ILE A 105 -13.04 9.27 5.05
N GLU A 106 -14.23 8.97 5.57
CA GLU A 106 -14.54 9.02 7.01
C GLU A 106 -13.72 7.99 7.82
N LEU A 107 -13.26 6.90 7.20
CA LEU A 107 -12.44 5.88 7.86
C LEU A 107 -11.03 6.37 8.22
N PHE A 108 -10.59 7.48 7.62
CA PHE A 108 -9.29 8.11 7.85
C PHE A 108 -9.35 9.19 8.92
N ALA A 109 -10.54 9.73 9.21
CA ALA A 109 -10.73 10.75 10.22
C ALA A 109 -10.20 10.29 11.59
N ASP A 110 -9.52 11.20 12.29
CA ASP A 110 -8.91 10.97 13.61
C ASP A 110 -7.84 9.87 13.69
N ARG A 111 -7.41 9.31 12.55
CA ARG A 111 -6.39 8.25 12.49
C ARG A 111 -5.12 8.73 11.83
N PHE A 112 -4.01 8.17 12.29
CA PHE A 112 -2.72 8.38 11.64
C PHE A 112 -2.58 7.46 10.45
N ILE A 113 -1.92 7.95 9.40
CA ILE A 113 -1.63 7.18 8.19
C ILE A 113 -0.13 7.09 7.95
N ARG A 114 0.36 5.87 7.75
CA ARG A 114 1.71 5.65 7.21
C ARG A 114 1.61 5.57 5.70
N ILE A 115 2.06 6.63 5.05
CA ILE A 115 2.20 6.68 3.60
C ILE A 115 3.48 5.92 3.21
N GLY A 116 3.38 4.98 2.28
CA GLY A 116 4.53 4.21 1.81
C GLY A 116 5.12 3.28 2.87
N SER A 117 4.29 2.51 3.58
CA SER A 117 4.78 1.38 4.41
C SER A 117 5.62 0.41 3.58
N TYR A 118 5.32 0.32 2.28
CA TYR A 118 6.19 -0.21 1.24
C TYR A 118 5.91 0.52 -0.08
N GLY A 119 6.96 0.75 -0.87
CA GLY A 119 6.94 1.54 -2.10
C GLY A 119 6.95 3.06 -1.86
N ASP A 120 7.34 3.79 -2.90
CA ASP A 120 7.47 5.24 -2.95
C ASP A 120 6.13 5.89 -3.36
N PRO A 121 5.54 6.77 -2.54
CA PRO A 121 4.31 7.48 -2.87
C PRO A 121 4.38 8.30 -4.17
N ALA A 122 5.57 8.72 -4.60
CA ALA A 122 5.78 9.43 -5.86
C ALA A 122 5.49 8.57 -7.10
N ALA A 123 5.44 7.24 -6.97
CA ALA A 123 5.02 6.35 -8.06
C ALA A 123 3.52 6.46 -8.40
N VAL A 124 2.73 7.15 -7.56
CA VAL A 124 1.27 7.22 -7.63
C VAL A 124 0.84 8.68 -7.84
N PRO A 125 -0.23 8.95 -8.62
CA PRO A 125 -0.78 10.30 -8.78
C PRO A 125 -1.06 11.00 -7.45
N TYR A 126 -0.70 12.29 -7.37
CA TYR A 126 -0.81 13.10 -6.16
C TYR A 126 -2.24 13.13 -5.59
N GLU A 127 -3.25 13.13 -6.45
CA GLU A 127 -4.67 13.20 -6.11
C GLU A 127 -5.12 12.03 -5.23
N VAL A 128 -4.49 10.85 -5.38
CA VAL A 128 -4.76 9.67 -4.55
C VAL A 128 -4.43 9.95 -3.09
N TRP A 129 -3.32 10.64 -2.83
CA TRP A 129 -2.87 10.95 -1.49
C TRP A 129 -3.56 12.18 -0.92
N ARG A 130 -3.82 13.20 -1.75
CA ARG A 130 -4.31 14.52 -1.31
C ARG A 130 -5.52 14.42 -0.40
N ASN A 131 -6.58 13.76 -0.85
CA ASN A 131 -7.84 13.70 -0.09
C ASN A 131 -7.65 12.93 1.22
N ILE A 132 -6.91 11.82 1.16
CA ILE A 132 -6.65 10.96 2.31
C ILE A 132 -5.84 11.70 3.38
N CYS A 133 -4.81 12.43 2.98
CA CYS A 133 -3.97 13.21 3.89
C CYS A 133 -4.73 14.39 4.51
N MET A 134 -5.66 15.01 3.77
CA MET A 134 -6.51 16.07 4.30
C MET A 134 -7.51 15.56 5.34
N ALA A 135 -7.95 14.30 5.24
CA ALA A 135 -8.88 13.69 6.18
C ALA A 135 -8.16 13.06 7.41
N ALA A 136 -6.94 12.56 7.22
CA ALA A 136 -6.17 11.93 8.28
C ALA A 136 -5.73 12.92 9.36
N LYS A 137 -5.51 12.41 10.57
CA LYS A 137 -5.01 13.20 11.71
C LYS A 137 -3.55 13.60 11.55
N GLY A 138 -2.78 12.81 10.81
CA GLY A 138 -1.35 13.00 10.54
C GLY A 138 -0.65 11.75 10.05
#